data_AF-A0A0T5NTS0-F1
#
_entry.id   AF-A0A0T5NTS0-F1
#
_cell.length_a   1.000
_cell.length_b   1.000
_cell.length_c   1.000
_cell.angle_alpha   90.00
_cell.angle_beta   90.00
_cell.angle_gamma   90.00
#
_symmetry.space_group_name_H-M   'P 1'
#
loop_
_entity.id
_entity.type
_entity.pdbx_description
1 polymer ?
#
loop_
_entity_poly.entity_id
_entity_poly.type
_entity_poly.pdbx_seq_one_letter_code
_entity_poly.pdbx_strand_id
1 'polypeptide(L)'
;MDGLERSGATGDEAEAVARLGFLEWVFAHPGTVTARVVREALDEPAVQNADSAAAKAFVGVLEEARHAVRMTRGRRGRAARLVH
;
A
#
# COMPACT_ATOMS: atom_id res chain seq x y z
N MET A 1 6.81 -0.32 -10.82
CA MET A 1 7.06 -1.63 -10.18
C MET A 1 8.34 -2.28 -10.68
N ASP A 2 8.80 -1.96 -11.89
CA ASP A 2 10.01 -2.52 -12.51
C ASP A 2 11.31 -2.32 -11.71
N GLY A 3 11.35 -1.37 -10.77
CA GLY A 3 12.46 -1.21 -9.83
C GLY A 3 12.46 -2.25 -8.71
N LEU A 4 11.27 -2.65 -8.24
CA LEU A 4 11.10 -3.67 -7.20
C LEU A 4 11.37 -5.08 -7.74
N GLU A 5 10.89 -5.37 -8.96
CA GLU A 5 11.14 -6.64 -9.64
C GLU A 5 12.63 -6.90 -9.93
N ARG A 6 13.39 -5.83 -10.22
CA ARG A 6 14.84 -5.92 -10.44
C ARG A 6 15.66 -5.89 -9.14
N SER A 7 15.03 -5.69 -8.00
CA SER A 7 15.72 -5.64 -6.72
C SER A 7 16.14 -7.04 -6.26
N GLY A 8 17.42 -7.21 -5.97
CA GLY A 8 17.97 -8.41 -5.33
C GLY A 8 17.84 -8.40 -3.80
N ALA A 9 17.18 -7.40 -3.22
CA ALA A 9 16.97 -7.29 -1.78
C ALA A 9 16.14 -8.47 -1.26
N THR A 10 16.48 -8.95 -0.06
CA THR A 10 15.78 -10.08 0.60
C THR A 10 15.53 -9.77 2.07
N GLY A 11 14.59 -10.48 2.70
CA GLY A 11 14.27 -10.30 4.13
C GLY A 11 13.91 -8.85 4.48
N ASP A 12 14.51 -8.33 5.55
CA ASP A 12 14.25 -6.98 6.05
C ASP A 12 14.59 -5.88 5.02
N GLU A 13 15.58 -6.12 4.16
CA GLU A 13 15.95 -5.17 3.10
C GLU A 13 14.86 -5.09 2.02
N ALA A 14 14.26 -6.24 1.67
CA ALA A 14 13.13 -6.29 0.74
C ALA A 14 11.93 -5.50 1.28
N GLU A 15 11.68 -5.58 2.60
CA GLU A 15 10.62 -4.83 3.24
C GLU A 15 10.91 -3.33 3.25
N ALA A 16 12.15 -2.91 3.53
CA ALA A 16 12.53 -1.50 3.49
C ALA A 16 12.36 -0.91 2.08
N VAL A 17 12.82 -1.64 1.05
CA VAL A 17 12.68 -1.26 -0.36
C VAL A 17 11.21 -1.21 -0.78
N ALA A 18 10.39 -2.16 -0.34
CA ALA A 18 8.96 -2.17 -0.57
C ALA A 18 8.25 -0.94 0.04
N ARG A 19 8.56 -0.62 1.30
CA ARG A 19 7.99 0.54 2.00
C ARG A 19 8.39 1.85 1.33
N LEU A 20 9.64 1.98 0.88
CA LEU A 20 10.10 3.14 0.11
C LEU A 20 9.34 3.24 -1.22
N GLY A 21 9.25 2.15 -1.97
CA GLY A 21 8.52 2.10 -3.23
C GLY A 21 7.02 2.44 -3.08
N PHE A 22 6.42 2.07 -1.95
CA PHE A 22 5.05 2.48 -1.62
C PHE A 22 4.94 3.98 -1.41
N LEU A 23 5.84 4.60 -0.66
CA LEU A 23 5.85 6.05 -0.48
C LEU A 23 6.06 6.78 -1.81
N GLU A 24 6.99 6.31 -2.64
CA GLU A 24 7.22 6.87 -3.98
C GLU A 24 5.96 6.80 -4.84
N TRP A 25 5.28 5.64 -4.85
CA TRP A 25 4.02 5.48 -5.56
C TRP A 25 2.92 6.40 -5.03
N VAL A 26 2.79 6.55 -3.71
CA VAL A 26 1.81 7.44 -3.08
C VAL A 26 2.07 8.90 -3.47
N PHE A 27 3.33 9.36 -3.43
CA PHE A 27 3.68 10.74 -3.76
C PHE A 27 3.63 11.04 -5.26
N ALA A 28 3.82 10.03 -6.11
CA ALA A 28 3.70 10.16 -7.56
C ALA A 28 2.22 10.19 -8.03
N HIS A 29 1.29 9.70 -7.21
CA HIS A 29 -0.12 9.64 -7.59
C HIS A 29 -0.76 11.05 -7.62
N PRO A 30 -1.44 11.44 -8.71
CA PRO A 30 -2.10 12.73 -8.77
C PRO A 30 -3.32 12.74 -7.85
N GLY A 31 -3.18 13.42 -6.70
CA GLY A 31 -4.24 13.58 -5.71
C GLY A 31 -4.14 12.61 -4.54
N THR A 32 -5.23 12.46 -3.80
CA THR A 32 -5.23 11.64 -2.59
C THR A 32 -5.34 10.16 -2.91
N VAL A 33 -4.35 9.36 -2.48
CA VAL A 33 -4.45 7.91 -2.49
C VAL A 33 -5.55 7.46 -1.53
N THR A 34 -6.61 6.88 -2.09
CA THR A 34 -7.75 6.34 -1.33
C THR A 34 -7.72 4.81 -1.30
N ALA A 35 -8.53 4.18 -0.45
CA ALA A 35 -8.69 2.72 -0.46
C ALA A 35 -9.13 2.16 -1.83
N ARG A 36 -9.80 2.96 -2.66
CA ARG A 36 -10.14 2.56 -4.02
C ARG A 36 -8.89 2.48 -4.89
N VAL A 37 -8.04 3.51 -4.83
CA VAL A 37 -6.77 3.57 -5.59
C VAL A 37 -5.85 2.42 -5.18
N VAL A 38 -5.76 2.11 -3.88
CA VAL A 38 -4.98 0.95 -3.40
C VAL A 38 -5.57 -0.37 -3.92
N ARG A 39 -6.90 -0.50 -4.00
CA ARG A 39 -7.53 -1.70 -4.58
C ARG A 39 -7.23 -1.83 -6.07
N GLU A 40 -7.33 -0.74 -6.81
CA GLU A 40 -7.02 -0.69 -8.24
C GLU A 40 -5.56 -1.08 -8.49
N ALA A 41 -4.62 -0.61 -7.66
CA ALA A 41 -3.22 -1.01 -7.73
C ALA A 41 -3.00 -2.51 -7.45
N LEU A 42 -3.73 -3.09 -6.47
CA LEU A 42 -3.70 -4.53 -6.20
C LEU A 42 -4.24 -5.39 -7.35
N ASP A 43 -5.14 -4.83 -8.16
CA ASP A 43 -5.69 -5.49 -9.34
C ASP A 43 -4.76 -5.40 -10.58
N GLU A 44 -3.64 -4.66 -10.50
CA GLU A 44 -2.71 -4.56 -11.63
C GLU A 44 -1.96 -5.88 -11.88
N PRO A 45 -1.82 -6.32 -13.15
CA PRO A 45 -1.16 -7.58 -13.48
C PRO A 45 0.26 -7.69 -12.95
N ALA A 46 1.00 -6.58 -12.92
CA ALA A 46 2.35 -6.58 -12.41
C ALA A 46 2.37 -6.85 -10.88
N VAL A 47 1.35 -6.42 -10.13
CA VAL A 47 1.27 -6.63 -8.67
C VAL A 47 0.87 -8.08 -8.39
N GLN A 48 -0.04 -8.61 -9.21
CA GLN A 48 -0.49 -10.00 -9.09
C GLN A 48 0.60 -11.02 -9.45
N ASN A 49 1.49 -10.67 -10.38
CA ASN A 49 2.59 -11.52 -10.83
C ASN A 49 3.94 -11.10 -10.23
N ALA A 50 3.95 -10.54 -9.01
CA ALA A 50 5.17 -10.13 -8.35
C ALA A 50 6.07 -11.35 -8.06
N ASP A 51 7.30 -11.35 -8.55
CA ASP A 51 8.22 -12.49 -8.45
C ASP A 51 9.34 -12.24 -7.44
N SER A 52 9.89 -11.02 -7.42
CA SER A 52 10.96 -10.66 -6.50
C SER A 52 10.46 -10.57 -5.04
N ALA A 53 11.38 -10.75 -4.08
CA ALA A 53 11.05 -10.62 -2.67
C ALA A 53 10.56 -9.20 -2.31
N ALA A 54 11.17 -8.16 -2.91
CA ALA A 54 10.77 -6.78 -2.70
C ALA A 54 9.40 -6.46 -3.30
N ALA A 55 9.08 -7.00 -4.48
CA ALA A 55 7.76 -6.80 -5.08
C ALA A 55 6.66 -7.51 -4.30
N LYS A 56 6.92 -8.75 -3.83
CA LYS A 56 6.01 -9.47 -2.92
C LYS A 56 5.79 -8.70 -1.62
N ALA A 57 6.85 -8.16 -1.02
CA ALA A 57 6.74 -7.33 0.16
C ALA A 57 5.92 -6.04 -0.10
N PHE A 58 6.06 -5.44 -1.28
CA PHE A 58 5.26 -4.28 -1.68
C PHE A 58 3.77 -4.61 -1.80
N VAL A 59 3.41 -5.79 -2.32
CA VAL A 59 2.01 -6.26 -2.30
C VAL A 59 1.48 -6.33 -0.86
N GLY A 60 2.30 -6.84 0.07
CA GLY A 60 1.98 -6.84 1.50
C GLY A 60 1.68 -5.45 2.05
N VAL A 61 2.53 -4.47 1.72
CA VAL A 61 2.33 -3.06 2.12
C VAL A 61 1.02 -2.49 1.56
N LEU A 62 0.66 -2.81 0.31
CA LEU A 62 -0.61 -2.38 -0.29
C LEU A 62 -1.83 -3.00 0.43
N GLU A 63 -1.77 -4.28 0.78
CA GLU A 63 -2.84 -4.93 1.56
C GLU A 63 -2.98 -4.32 2.96
N GLU A 64 -1.86 -4.05 3.66
CA GLU A 64 -1.89 -3.33 4.93
C GLU A 64 -2.55 -1.95 4.80
N ALA A 65 -2.18 -1.18 3.77
CA ALA A 65 -2.76 0.13 3.50
C ALA A 65 -4.27 0.05 3.23
N ARG A 66 -4.72 -0.98 2.49
CA ARG A 66 -6.15 -1.24 2.25
C ARG A 66 -6.91 -1.46 3.56
N HIS A 67 -6.33 -2.18 4.53
CA HIS A 67 -6.93 -2.43 5.83
C HIS A 67 -6.91 -1.19 6.75
N ALA A 68 -5.82 -0.42 6.76
CA ALA A 68 -5.68 0.78 7.58
C ALA A 68 -6.74 1.85 7.24
N VAL A 69 -7.06 2.04 5.96
CA VAL A 69 -8.09 3.01 5.54
C VAL A 69 -9.49 2.61 6.01
N ARG A 70 -9.80 1.31 6.09
CA ARG A 70 -11.08 0.82 6.62
C ARG A 70 -11.24 1.14 8.11
N MET A 71 -10.17 1.00 8.89
CA MET A 71 -10.20 1.30 10.33
C MET A 71 -10.43 2.79 10.64
N THR A 72 -9.84 3.68 9.86
CA THR A 72 -10.03 5.14 10.03
C THR A 72 -11.48 5.58 9.80
N ARG A 73 -12.19 4.93 8.87
CA ARG A 73 -13.60 5.23 8.58
C ARG A 73 -14.54 4.86 9.75
N GLY A 74 -14.18 3.87 10.56
CA GLY A 74 -14.96 3.44 11.73
C GLY A 74 -14.85 4.35 12.96
N ARG A 75 -13.77 5.12 13.11
CA ARG A 75 -13.56 6.00 14.28
C ARG A 75 -14.24 7.37 14.17
N ARG A 76 -14.45 7.90 12.95
CA ARG A 76 -15.08 9.22 12.74
C ARG A 76 -16.58 9.27 13.06
N GLY A 77 -17.26 8.13 13.17
CA GLY A 77 -18.70 8.08 13.45
C GLY A 77 -19.09 8.09 14.95
N ARG A 78 -18.15 7.86 15.88
CA ARG A 78 -18.46 7.75 17.32
C ARG A 78 -18.22 9.04 18.12
N ALA A 79 -17.44 9.98 17.59
CA ALA A 79 -17.16 11.25 18.27
C ALA A 79 -18.30 12.29 18.12
N ALA A 80 -19.31 12.04 17.29
CA ALA A 80 -20.42 12.97 17.05
C ALA A 80 -21.64 12.79 17.98
N ARG A 81 -21.56 11.94 19.02
CA ARG A 81 -22.68 11.66 19.94
C ARG A 81 -22.38 11.95 21.43
N LEU A 82 -21.61 13.00 21.72
CA LEU A 82 -21.37 13.44 23.11
C LEU A 82 -21.57 14.94 23.33
N VAL A 83 -22.47 15.56 22.58
CA VAL A 83 -23.01 16.88 22.92
C VAL A 83 -24.53 16.86 22.75
N HIS A 84 -25.24 16.52 23.83
CA HIS A 84 -26.58 17.04 24.06
C HIS A 84 -26.93 17.01 25.55
#